data_AF-A0A0A2LYY1-F1
#
_entry.id   AF-A0A0A2LYY1-F1
#
_cell.length_a   1.000
_cell.length_b   1.000
_cell.length_c   1.000
_cell.angle_alpha   90.00
_cell.angle_beta   90.00
_cell.angle_gamma   90.00
#
_symmetry.space_group_name_H-M   'P 1'
#
loop_
_entity.id
_entity.type
_entity.pdbx_description
1 polymer ?
#
loop_
_entity_poly.entity_id
_entity_poly.type
_entity_poly.pdbx_seq_one_letter_code
_entity_poly.pdbx_strand_id
1 'polypeptide(L)'
;MPYKITGKVVGDDGYPIYQQAIIAEINSDGQQIANILSTEDTGSFVFFADNENSKIKITSPGYKEQFFLAKNIPIAIPLYPIDESVITVTRPKSNKTVLYFTVGTLAVAAIAAIVIGNKDKKKQTAKSKTVATVKPKPKALPKPKAKIVTV
;
A
#
# COMPACT_ATOMS: atom_id res chain seq x y z
N MET A 1 -9.33 11.13 -33.96
CA MET A 1 -10.01 10.33 -32.93
C MET A 1 -9.33 10.63 -31.61
N PRO A 2 -10.08 10.86 -30.51
CA PRO A 2 -9.49 11.17 -29.21
C PRO A 2 -8.58 10.02 -28.74
N TYR A 3 -7.45 10.38 -28.14
CA TYR A 3 -6.47 9.44 -27.63
C TYR A 3 -6.84 9.04 -26.19
N LYS A 4 -7.12 7.75 -25.97
CA LYS A 4 -7.50 7.23 -24.66
C LYS A 4 -6.26 6.97 -23.80
N ILE A 5 -6.23 7.57 -22.63
CA ILE A 5 -5.22 7.36 -21.59
C ILE A 5 -5.88 6.67 -20.41
N THR A 6 -5.28 5.60 -19.93
CA THR A 6 -5.71 4.91 -18.70
C THR A 6 -4.53 4.74 -17.78
N GLY A 7 -4.71 5.09 -16.52
CA GLY A 7 -3.64 4.97 -15.54
C GLY A 7 -4.14 5.08 -14.12
N LYS A 8 -3.17 5.11 -13.21
CA LYS A 8 -3.38 5.21 -11.78
C LYS A 8 -2.40 6.22 -11.20
N VAL A 9 -2.91 7.13 -10.38
CA VAL A 9 -2.09 8.07 -9.62
C VAL A 9 -1.77 7.44 -8.27
N VAL A 10 -0.49 7.44 -7.91
CA VAL A 10 0.03 6.84 -6.67
C VAL A 10 0.99 7.83 -6.00
N GLY A 11 1.24 7.64 -4.71
CA GLY A 11 2.30 8.35 -3.99
C GLY A 11 3.68 7.91 -4.47
N ASP A 12 4.70 8.64 -4.03
CA ASP A 12 6.11 8.28 -4.21
C ASP A 12 6.46 6.90 -3.61
N ASP A 13 5.68 6.46 -2.62
CA ASP A 13 5.76 5.15 -1.97
C ASP A 13 5.04 4.02 -2.75
N GLY A 14 4.39 4.33 -3.86
CA GLY A 14 3.64 3.39 -4.70
C GLY A 14 2.23 3.05 -4.20
N TYR A 15 1.78 3.63 -3.09
CA TYR A 15 0.42 3.44 -2.58
C TYR A 15 -0.56 4.47 -3.15
N PRO A 16 -1.88 4.23 -3.11
CA PRO A 16 -2.85 5.26 -3.47
C PRO A 16 -2.70 6.50 -2.58
N ILE A 17 -2.73 7.67 -3.21
CA ILE A 17 -2.92 8.94 -2.51
C ILE A 17 -4.37 9.02 -2.03
N TYR A 18 -4.60 9.41 -0.78
CA TYR A 18 -5.96 9.55 -0.22
C TYR A 18 -6.65 10.86 -0.65
N GLN A 19 -6.28 11.38 -1.81
CA GLN A 19 -6.79 12.60 -2.40
C GLN A 19 -6.98 12.40 -3.89
N GLN A 20 -7.97 13.06 -4.47
CA GLN A 20 -8.18 13.01 -5.91
C GLN A 20 -7.11 13.85 -6.62
N ALA A 21 -6.53 13.28 -7.68
CA ALA A 21 -5.71 14.01 -8.61
C ALA A 21 -6.56 14.54 -9.77
N ILE A 22 -6.22 15.73 -10.25
CA ILE A 22 -6.75 16.33 -11.47
C ILE A 22 -5.85 15.91 -12.61
N ILE A 23 -6.44 15.29 -13.64
CA ILE A 23 -5.80 15.00 -14.92
C ILE A 23 -6.38 16.00 -15.92
N ALA A 24 -5.55 16.90 -16.42
CA ALA A 24 -5.97 18.01 -17.26
C ALA A 24 -5.18 18.05 -18.57
N GLU A 25 -5.86 18.26 -19.69
CA GLU A 25 -5.21 18.65 -20.95
C GLU A 25 -5.02 20.16 -20.96
N ILE A 26 -3.83 20.62 -21.38
CA ILE A 26 -3.47 22.03 -21.47
C ILE A 26 -3.12 22.44 -22.90
N ASN A 27 -3.48 23.66 -23.28
CA ASN A 27 -3.15 24.23 -24.58
C ASN A 27 -1.71 24.80 -24.61
N SER A 28 -1.32 25.39 -25.75
CA SER A 28 -0.03 26.06 -25.92
C SER A 28 0.21 27.19 -24.92
N ASP A 29 -0.87 27.83 -24.46
CA ASP A 29 -0.84 28.96 -23.53
C ASP A 29 -0.84 28.51 -22.07
N GLY A 30 -0.82 27.19 -21.82
CA GLY A 30 -0.86 26.60 -20.48
C GLY A 30 -2.24 26.59 -19.82
N GLN A 31 -3.29 26.97 -20.54
CA GLN A 31 -4.66 26.94 -20.06
C GLN A 31 -5.25 25.54 -20.15
N GLN A 32 -6.06 25.18 -19.16
CA GLN A 32 -6.77 23.90 -19.14
C GLN A 32 -7.92 23.88 -20.15
N ILE A 33 -7.95 22.86 -20.99
CA ILE A 33 -8.97 22.67 -22.03
C ILE A 33 -10.00 21.61 -21.62
N ALA A 34 -9.54 20.56 -20.93
CA ALA A 34 -10.37 19.47 -20.42
C ALA A 34 -9.77 18.90 -19.14
N ASN A 35 -10.59 18.35 -18.25
CA ASN A 35 -10.11 17.68 -17.04
C ASN A 35 -11.05 16.58 -16.56
N ILE A 36 -10.46 15.68 -15.78
CA ILE A 36 -11.16 14.68 -14.96
C ILE A 36 -10.49 14.58 -13.59
N LEU A 37 -11.17 13.91 -12.68
CA LEU A 37 -10.64 13.54 -11.37
C LEU A 37 -10.34 12.04 -11.36
N SER A 38 -9.25 11.67 -10.69
CA SER A 38 -8.98 10.26 -10.36
C SER A 38 -9.99 9.75 -9.32
N THR A 39 -10.25 8.45 -9.33
CA THR A 39 -11.05 7.80 -8.28
C THR A 39 -10.36 7.95 -6.92
N GLU A 40 -11.12 8.23 -5.85
CA GLU A 40 -10.56 8.47 -4.51
C GLU A 40 -9.93 7.21 -3.89
N ASP A 41 -10.58 6.05 -4.04
CA ASP A 41 -10.13 4.80 -3.40
C ASP A 41 -8.88 4.20 -4.07
N THR A 42 -8.79 4.35 -5.39
CA THR A 42 -7.78 3.66 -6.19
C THR A 42 -6.84 4.61 -6.90
N GLY A 43 -7.14 5.90 -7.05
CA GLY A 43 -6.37 6.80 -7.91
C GLY A 43 -6.47 6.48 -9.41
N SER A 44 -7.35 5.57 -9.82
CA SER A 44 -7.52 5.19 -11.23
C SER A 44 -8.20 6.30 -12.04
N PHE A 45 -7.87 6.42 -13.32
CA PHE A 45 -8.52 7.37 -14.22
C PHE A 45 -8.58 6.85 -15.66
N VAL A 46 -9.54 7.39 -16.41
CA VAL A 46 -9.67 7.20 -17.86
C VAL A 46 -9.90 8.58 -18.48
N PHE A 47 -8.90 9.06 -19.22
CA PHE A 47 -8.92 10.38 -19.86
C PHE A 47 -8.92 10.24 -21.38
N PHE A 48 -9.64 11.11 -22.08
CA PHE A 48 -9.66 11.17 -23.53
C PHE A 48 -9.05 12.50 -23.96
N ALA A 49 -7.77 12.45 -24.36
CA ALA A 49 -7.07 13.61 -24.89
C ALA A 49 -7.48 13.85 -26.35
N ASP A 50 -7.33 15.08 -26.83
CA ASP A 50 -7.61 15.40 -28.24
C ASP A 50 -6.71 14.58 -29.20
N ASN A 51 -5.41 14.47 -28.88
CA ASN A 51 -4.45 13.69 -29.66
C ASN A 51 -3.30 13.11 -28.80
N GLU A 52 -2.45 12.27 -29.41
CA GLU A 52 -1.33 11.61 -28.73
C GLU A 52 -0.19 12.56 -28.29
N ASN A 53 -0.14 13.76 -28.86
CA ASN A 53 0.85 14.79 -28.56
C ASN A 53 0.29 15.89 -27.65
N SER A 54 -0.95 15.74 -27.18
CA SER A 54 -1.55 16.63 -26.18
C SER A 54 -0.70 16.68 -24.91
N LYS A 55 -0.53 17.88 -24.36
CA LYS A 55 0.15 18.09 -23.08
C LYS A 55 -0.84 17.85 -21.96
N ILE A 56 -0.51 16.89 -21.09
CA ILE A 56 -1.32 16.52 -19.94
C ILE A 56 -0.61 16.98 -18.68
N LYS A 57 -1.31 17.77 -17.86
CA LYS A 57 -0.91 18.19 -16.53
C LYS A 57 -1.62 17.33 -15.49
N ILE A 58 -0.87 16.79 -14.55
CA ILE A 58 -1.40 16.02 -13.43
C ILE A 58 -1.05 16.74 -12.14
N THR A 59 -2.08 17.04 -11.34
CA THR A 59 -1.93 17.80 -10.10
C THR A 59 -2.77 17.17 -8.98
N SER A 60 -2.30 17.29 -7.75
CA SER A 60 -3.05 16.94 -6.54
C SER A 60 -2.63 17.89 -5.42
N PRO A 61 -3.54 18.28 -4.51
CA PRO A 61 -3.19 19.16 -3.41
C PRO A 61 -1.99 18.62 -2.60
N GLY A 62 -1.01 19.47 -2.34
CA GLY A 62 0.21 19.09 -1.59
C GLY A 62 1.27 18.32 -2.40
N TYR A 63 1.03 18.01 -3.67
CA TYR A 63 1.99 17.34 -4.54
C TYR A 63 2.50 18.25 -5.67
N LYS A 64 3.70 17.99 -6.14
CA LYS A 64 4.30 18.68 -7.28
C LYS A 64 3.51 18.35 -8.55
N GLU A 65 3.28 19.38 -9.35
CA GLU A 65 2.68 19.22 -10.68
C GLU A 65 3.63 18.45 -11.60
N GLN A 66 3.06 17.60 -12.45
CA GLN A 66 3.81 16.86 -13.47
C GLN A 66 3.17 17.02 -14.83
N PHE A 67 4.03 17.07 -15.86
CA PHE A 67 3.64 17.28 -17.24
C PHE A 67 4.09 16.11 -18.09
N PHE A 68 3.20 15.62 -18.94
CA PHE A 68 3.44 14.52 -19.84
C PHE A 68 2.86 14.83 -21.23
N LEU A 69 3.41 14.20 -22.25
CA LEU A 69 2.67 14.02 -23.50
C LEU A 69 1.72 12.83 -23.34
N ALA A 70 0.53 12.90 -23.93
CA ALA A 70 -0.48 11.83 -23.82
C ALA A 70 0.08 10.43 -24.11
N LYS A 71 0.93 10.29 -25.14
CA LYS A 71 1.60 9.03 -25.49
C LYS A 71 2.65 8.51 -24.48
N ASN A 72 3.18 9.38 -23.63
CA ASN A 72 4.27 9.08 -22.70
C ASN A 72 3.79 8.92 -21.25
N ILE A 73 2.48 8.94 -21.01
CA ILE A 73 1.95 8.77 -19.65
C ILE A 73 2.17 7.33 -19.19
N PRO A 74 2.89 7.10 -18.07
CA PRO A 74 3.05 5.76 -17.54
C PRO A 74 1.74 5.27 -16.91
N ILE A 75 1.58 3.94 -16.83
CA ILE A 75 0.39 3.32 -16.24
C ILE A 75 0.23 3.70 -14.76
N ALA A 76 1.34 3.82 -14.03
CA ALA A 76 1.37 4.30 -12.65
C ALA A 76 2.18 5.60 -12.57
N ILE A 77 1.57 6.63 -12.01
CA ILE A 77 2.11 8.00 -11.98
C ILE A 77 2.41 8.34 -10.52
N PRO A 78 3.68 8.27 -10.10
CA PRO A 78 4.07 8.62 -8.73
C PRO A 78 4.03 10.14 -8.57
N LEU A 79 3.25 10.64 -7.62
CA LEU A 79 3.27 12.05 -7.22
C LEU A 79 4.26 12.26 -6.09
N TYR A 80 5.06 13.31 -6.22
CA TYR A 80 6.03 13.70 -5.22
C TYR A 80 5.46 14.84 -4.38
N PRO A 81 5.49 14.75 -3.04
CA PRO A 81 5.00 15.83 -2.19
C PRO A 81 5.82 17.12 -2.40
N ILE A 82 5.17 18.27 -2.23
CA ILE A 82 5.84 19.59 -2.27
C ILE A 82 6.75 19.74 -1.05
N ASP A 83 6.30 19.23 0.09
CA ASP A 83 6.99 19.24 1.38
C ASP A 83 6.71 17.93 2.13
N GLU A 84 7.66 17.49 2.96
CA GLU A 84 7.59 16.25 3.74
C GLU A 84 6.38 16.23 4.69
N SER A 85 5.86 17.40 5.07
CA SER A 85 4.67 17.59 5.89
C SER A 85 3.36 17.11 5.27
N VAL A 86 3.31 16.94 3.93
CA VAL A 86 2.11 16.46 3.22
C VAL A 86 1.87 14.96 3.45
N ILE A 87 2.93 14.21 3.81
CA ILE A 87 2.81 12.80 4.21
C ILE A 87 2.36 12.76 5.68
N THR A 88 1.06 12.93 5.94
CA THR A 88 0.51 12.97 7.31
C THR A 88 0.68 11.65 8.08
N VAL A 89 1.05 10.57 7.38
CA VAL A 89 1.34 9.27 7.98
C VAL A 89 2.59 8.72 7.32
N THR A 90 3.72 8.76 8.02
CA THR A 90 4.94 8.04 7.63
C THR A 90 4.58 6.55 7.61
N ARG A 91 4.21 6.02 6.44
CA ARG A 91 3.92 4.58 6.32
C ARG A 91 5.21 3.83 6.60
N PRO A 92 5.18 2.72 7.35
CA PRO A 92 6.38 1.98 7.70
C PRO A 92 7.07 1.52 6.41
N LYS A 93 8.26 2.09 6.14
CA LYS A 93 9.10 1.64 5.03
C LYS A 93 9.39 0.16 5.24
N SER A 94 9.00 -0.68 4.29
CA SER A 94 9.28 -2.12 4.32
C SER A 94 10.80 -2.32 4.37
N ASN A 95 11.32 -2.62 5.56
CA ASN A 95 12.71 -2.95 5.74
C ASN A 95 12.91 -4.39 5.28
N LYS A 96 13.25 -4.57 3.99
CA LYS A 96 13.47 -5.87 3.34
C LYS A 96 14.43 -6.76 4.15
N THR A 97 15.37 -6.15 4.89
CA THR A 97 16.31 -6.84 5.78
C THR A 97 15.59 -7.68 6.84
N VAL A 98 14.54 -7.16 7.48
CA VAL A 98 13.78 -7.89 8.53
C VAL A 98 12.98 -9.05 7.94
N LEU A 99 12.50 -8.91 6.69
CA LEU A 99 11.78 -9.96 5.98
C LEU A 99 12.70 -11.14 5.63
N TYR A 100 13.94 -10.88 5.23
CA TYR A 100 14.92 -11.94 4.96
C TYR A 100 15.36 -12.68 6.23
N PHE A 101 15.50 -12.00 7.37
CA PHE A 101 15.83 -12.65 8.64
C PHE A 101 14.70 -13.55 9.14
N THR A 102 13.44 -13.12 9.02
CA THR A 102 12.29 -13.91 9.48
C THR A 102 12.03 -15.12 8.58
N VAL A 103 12.15 -14.99 7.26
CA VAL A 103 12.03 -16.14 6.34
C VAL A 103 13.24 -17.08 6.45
N GLY A 104 14.46 -16.54 6.59
CA GLY A 104 15.68 -17.35 6.74
C GLY A 104 15.71 -18.18 8.01
N THR A 105 15.25 -17.64 9.14
CA THR A 105 15.19 -18.39 10.42
C THR A 105 14.14 -19.50 10.43
N LEU A 106 12.98 -19.27 9.78
CA LEU A 106 11.95 -20.31 9.59
C LEU A 106 12.44 -21.47 8.71
N ALA A 107 13.20 -21.18 7.65
CA ALA A 107 13.77 -22.21 6.78
C ALA A 107 14.82 -23.08 7.52
N VAL A 108 15.68 -22.47 8.34
CA VAL A 108 16.70 -23.20 9.12
C VAL A 108 16.04 -24.08 10.20
N ALA A 109 15.00 -23.61 10.87
CA ALA A 109 14.26 -24.40 11.86
C ALA A 109 13.55 -25.62 11.25
N ALA A 110 12.96 -25.45 10.05
CA ALA A 110 12.30 -26.55 9.33
C ALA A 110 13.29 -27.64 8.90
N ILE A 111 14.48 -27.27 8.42
CA ILE A 111 15.52 -28.24 8.03
C ILE A 111 16.09 -28.96 9.27
N ALA A 112 16.32 -28.24 10.37
CA ALA A 112 16.81 -28.86 11.62
C ALA A 112 15.81 -29.90 12.19
N ALA A 113 14.50 -29.63 12.13
CA ALA A 113 13.47 -30.57 12.57
C ALA A 113 13.41 -31.85 11.70
N ILE A 114 13.63 -31.74 10.38
CA ILE A 114 13.65 -32.89 9.47
C ILE A 114 14.89 -33.76 9.70
N VAL A 115 16.04 -33.13 9.99
CA VAL A 115 17.29 -33.86 10.24
C VAL A 115 17.28 -34.57 11.61
N ILE A 116 16.65 -33.97 12.63
CA ILE A 116 16.51 -34.59 13.96
C ILE A 116 15.42 -35.69 13.93
N GLY A 117 14.29 -35.47 13.24
CA GLY A 117 13.21 -36.45 13.14
C GLY A 117 13.56 -37.76 12.42
N ASN A 118 14.62 -37.77 11.60
CA ASN A 118 15.07 -38.96 10.88
C ASN A 118 16.13 -39.80 11.63
N LYS A 119 16.69 -39.31 12.75
CA LYS A 119 17.68 -40.08 13.54
C LYS A 119 17.06 -40.97 14.62
N ASP A 120 15.80 -40.75 15.01
CA ASP A 120 15.17 -41.46 16.14
C ASP A 120 14.03 -42.43 15.74
N LYS A 121 14.04 -43.00 14.53
CA LYS A 121 13.13 -44.11 14.17
C LYS A 121 13.62 -45.50 14.62
N LYS A 122 14.33 -45.58 15.74
CA LYS A 122 14.54 -46.83 16.49
C LYS A 122 14.61 -46.54 17.98
N LYS A 123 13.45 -46.45 18.65
CA LYS A 123 13.10 -47.24 19.86
C LYS A 123 11.95 -46.59 20.64
N GLN A 124 11.14 -47.47 21.22
CA GLN A 124 10.26 -47.28 22.38
C GLN A 124 8.90 -46.60 22.17
N THR A 125 7.95 -47.45 21.80
CA THR A 125 6.71 -47.67 22.56
C THR A 125 6.93 -47.56 24.08
N ALA A 126 6.28 -46.60 24.75
CA ALA A 126 5.65 -46.77 26.08
C ALA A 126 4.95 -45.47 26.57
N LYS A 127 3.63 -45.58 26.76
CA LYS A 127 2.77 -44.86 27.72
C LYS A 127 2.86 -43.31 27.78
N SER A 128 1.99 -42.65 27.02
CA SER A 128 1.51 -41.31 27.37
C SER A 128 0.42 -41.42 28.46
N LYS A 129 0.77 -41.12 29.72
CA LYS A 129 -0.20 -40.68 30.73
C LYS A 129 -0.52 -39.22 30.43
N THR A 130 -1.72 -38.96 29.90
CA THR A 130 -2.24 -37.62 29.68
C THR A 130 -2.51 -36.96 31.04
N VAL A 131 -1.57 -36.14 31.52
CA VAL A 131 -1.86 -35.17 32.59
C VAL A 131 -2.40 -33.94 31.90
N ALA A 132 -3.70 -33.70 32.08
CA ALA A 132 -4.40 -32.53 31.57
C ALA A 132 -3.80 -31.26 32.17
N THR A 133 -3.07 -30.48 31.37
CA THR A 133 -2.69 -29.12 31.72
C THR A 133 -3.91 -28.22 31.58
N VAL A 134 -4.44 -27.81 32.74
CA VAL A 134 -5.55 -26.88 32.91
C VAL A 134 -5.25 -25.59 32.14
N LYS A 135 -6.10 -25.28 31.15
CA LYS A 135 -6.07 -24.03 30.37
C LYS A 135 -6.60 -22.89 31.26
N PRO A 136 -5.83 -21.86 31.62
CA PRO A 136 -6.36 -20.72 32.35
C PRO A 136 -7.29 -19.90 31.43
N LYS A 137 -8.52 -19.72 31.89
CA LYS A 137 -9.59 -18.91 31.28
C LYS A 137 -9.13 -17.44 31.18
N PRO A 138 -9.24 -16.76 30.03
CA PRO A 138 -8.93 -15.34 29.94
C PRO A 138 -9.88 -14.53 30.82
N LYS A 139 -9.33 -13.74 31.76
CA LYS A 139 -10.10 -12.74 32.52
C LYS A 139 -10.51 -11.62 31.57
N ALA A 140 -11.81 -11.32 31.53
CA ALA A 140 -12.36 -10.19 30.79
C ALA A 140 -11.81 -8.86 31.35
N LEU A 141 -11.34 -7.97 30.46
CA LEU A 141 -11.07 -6.59 30.81
C LEU A 141 -12.40 -5.85 31.15
N PRO A 142 -12.41 -4.98 32.18
CA PRO A 142 -13.58 -4.18 32.48
C PRO A 142 -13.82 -3.10 31.41
N LYS A 143 -15.07 -2.95 30.98
CA LYS A 143 -15.53 -1.91 30.05
C LYS A 143 -15.26 -0.50 30.62
N PRO A 144 -14.85 0.48 29.79
CA PRO A 144 -14.75 1.88 30.22
C PRO A 144 -16.14 2.45 30.52
N LYS A 145 -16.29 3.11 31.67
CA LYS A 145 -17.51 3.86 32.02
C LYS A 145 -17.45 5.25 31.37
N ALA A 146 -18.47 5.61 30.61
CA ALA A 146 -18.64 6.96 30.08
C ALA A 146 -18.90 7.94 31.22
N LYS A 147 -18.20 9.08 31.21
CA LYS A 147 -18.40 10.21 32.12
C LYS A 147 -19.52 11.07 31.54
N ILE A 148 -20.65 11.17 32.24
CA ILE A 148 -21.72 12.11 31.90
C ILE A 148 -21.23 13.50 32.31
N VAL A 149 -21.21 14.43 31.35
CA VAL A 149 -21.03 15.87 31.61
C VAL A 149 -22.42 16.49 31.56
N THR A 150 -22.87 17.03 32.69
CA THR A 150 -24.12 17.80 32.77
C THR A 150 -23.86 19.21 32.25
N VAL A 151 -24.77 19.71 31.41
CA VAL A 151 -24.80 21.08 30.86
C VAL A 151 -25.16 22.07 31.97
#